data_AF-A0A3F3MKA2-F1
#
_entry.id   AF-A0A3F3MKA2-F1
#
_cell.length_a   1.000
_cell.length_b   1.000
_cell.length_c   1.000
_cell.angle_alpha   90.00
_cell.angle_beta   90.00
_cell.angle_gamma   90.00
#
_symmetry.space_group_name_H-M   'P 1'
#
loop_
_entity.id
_entity.type
_entity.pdbx_description
1 polymer ?
#
loop_
_entity_poly.entity_id
_entity_poly.type
_entity_poly.pdbx_seq_one_letter_code
_entity_poly.pdbx_strand_id
1 'polypeptide(L)'
;LAEKNVPIDLMFQSIAGTQLANEGFGISLDLLQEGYEATLSLKRGTIGQNVMYFETGQGSALSSNAHHGVDQQTLETRAYAVARKYNPLLVNTVVGFIGPEYLFNGKQIIRAGLEDHFCGKLLGVPMGCDICYTNHADADQNDMDVLLTLFGAAGINFIMGIPGSDDVMLNYQTTSFHDALYLRQLLGLKPAPEFSAWLEQQGIFKQQNSQICWADHMPDQFSRLLMN
;
A
#
# COMPACT_ATOMS: atom_id res chain seq x y z
N LEU A 1 -19.25 12.14 -3.08
CA LEU A 1 -18.77 12.17 -4.49
C LEU A 1 -19.44 11.10 -5.32
N ALA A 2 -19.44 9.83 -4.87
CA ALA A 2 -20.14 8.73 -5.53
C ALA A 2 -21.63 9.04 -5.83
N GLU A 3 -22.38 9.59 -4.88
CA GLU A 3 -23.79 9.98 -5.09
C GLU A 3 -23.98 11.03 -6.19
N LYS A 4 -22.95 11.83 -6.46
CA LYS A 4 -22.95 12.83 -7.55
C LYS A 4 -22.47 12.22 -8.88
N ASN A 5 -22.35 10.89 -8.94
CA ASN A 5 -21.86 10.12 -10.08
C ASN A 5 -20.46 10.55 -10.56
N VAL A 6 -19.62 11.04 -9.63
CA VAL A 6 -18.20 11.31 -9.89
C VAL A 6 -17.46 9.97 -10.01
N PRO A 7 -16.60 9.77 -11.01
CA PRO A 7 -15.89 8.51 -11.19
C PRO A 7 -14.94 8.26 -10.01
N ILE A 8 -15.19 7.16 -9.29
CA ILE A 8 -14.37 6.66 -8.19
C ILE A 8 -14.19 5.16 -8.45
N ASP A 9 -12.96 4.74 -8.69
CA ASP A 9 -12.66 3.32 -8.89
C ASP A 9 -12.41 2.60 -7.56
N LEU A 10 -11.72 3.26 -6.62
CA LEU A 10 -11.49 2.76 -5.26
C LEU A 10 -11.90 3.80 -4.21
N MET A 11 -12.59 3.34 -3.17
CA MET A 11 -12.87 4.11 -1.97
C MET A 11 -11.80 3.85 -0.92
N PHE A 12 -11.00 4.87 -0.64
CA PHE A 12 -9.97 4.84 0.38
C PHE A 12 -10.52 5.14 1.78
N GLN A 13 -10.01 4.46 2.79
CA GLN A 13 -10.16 4.86 4.18
C GLN A 13 -9.08 4.25 5.08
N SER A 14 -8.50 5.04 5.99
CA SER A 14 -7.69 4.50 7.09
C SER A 14 -8.58 3.85 8.15
N ILE A 15 -8.22 2.66 8.61
CA ILE A 15 -8.99 1.88 9.60
C ILE A 15 -8.12 1.39 10.75
N ALA A 16 -8.74 1.09 11.89
CA ALA A 16 -8.07 0.60 13.08
C ALA A 16 -8.80 -0.59 13.72
N GLY A 17 -8.10 -1.28 14.63
CA GLY A 17 -8.58 -2.50 15.29
C GLY A 17 -9.60 -2.31 16.41
N THR A 18 -9.93 -1.07 16.80
CA THR A 18 -10.90 -0.78 17.87
C THR A 18 -11.93 0.25 17.41
N GLN A 19 -13.13 0.20 18.00
CA GLN A 19 -14.19 1.16 17.69
C GLN A 19 -13.74 2.59 18.03
N LEU A 20 -13.17 2.80 19.22
CA LEU A 20 -12.72 4.12 19.66
C LEU A 20 -11.64 4.71 18.73
N ALA A 21 -10.73 3.89 18.19
CA ALA A 21 -9.74 4.38 17.22
C ALA A 21 -10.39 4.76 15.88
N ASN A 22 -11.32 3.97 15.37
CA ASN A 22 -12.08 4.29 14.15
C ASN A 22 -12.94 5.56 14.32
N GLU A 23 -13.57 5.73 15.48
CA GLU A 23 -14.29 6.97 15.82
C GLU A 23 -13.33 8.17 15.89
N GLY A 24 -12.10 7.97 16.37
CA GLY A 24 -11.03 8.97 16.32
C GLY A 24 -10.63 9.38 14.91
N PHE A 25 -10.76 8.48 13.92
CA PHE A 25 -10.61 8.78 12.49
C PHE A 25 -11.88 9.38 11.86
N GLY A 26 -12.95 9.55 12.64
CA GLY A 26 -14.23 10.07 12.17
C GLY A 26 -15.06 9.06 11.38
N ILE A 27 -14.82 7.76 11.56
CA ILE A 27 -15.53 6.70 10.83
C ILE A 27 -16.22 5.69 11.76
N SER A 28 -17.20 4.99 11.19
CA SER A 28 -17.87 3.84 11.80
C SER A 28 -17.99 2.70 10.78
N LEU A 29 -18.27 1.49 11.24
CA LEU A 29 -18.51 0.37 10.33
C LEU A 29 -19.72 0.58 9.41
N ASP A 30 -20.71 1.35 9.87
CA ASP A 30 -21.88 1.72 9.07
C ASP A 30 -21.50 2.71 7.96
N LEU A 31 -20.64 3.69 8.27
CA LEU A 31 -20.13 4.62 7.26
C LEU A 31 -19.25 3.90 6.22
N LEU A 32 -18.44 2.93 6.65
CA LEU A 32 -17.69 2.07 5.71
C LEU A 32 -18.62 1.26 4.81
N GLN A 33 -19.74 0.77 5.34
CA GLN A 33 -20.76 0.04 4.57
C GLN A 33 -21.42 0.95 3.53
N GLU A 34 -21.80 2.17 3.93
CA GLU A 34 -22.36 3.18 3.04
C GLU A 34 -21.39 3.51 1.90
N GLY A 35 -20.11 3.77 2.22
CA GLY A 35 -19.07 4.04 1.23
C GLY A 35 -18.84 2.87 0.27
N TYR A 36 -18.85 1.64 0.79
CA TYR A 36 -18.73 0.42 -0.02
C TYR A 36 -19.89 0.28 -1.02
N GLU A 37 -21.13 0.42 -0.56
CA GLU A 37 -22.33 0.34 -1.39
C GLU A 37 -22.40 1.47 -2.42
N ALA A 38 -22.08 2.70 -2.01
CA ALA A 38 -22.04 3.86 -2.90
C ALA A 38 -21.02 3.66 -4.02
N THR A 39 -19.85 3.11 -3.73
CA THR A 39 -18.80 2.86 -4.72
C THR A 39 -19.16 1.70 -5.65
N LEU A 40 -19.75 0.62 -5.13
CA LEU A 40 -20.30 -0.47 -5.94
C LEU A 40 -21.39 0.02 -6.91
N SER A 41 -22.21 0.98 -6.49
CA SER A 41 -23.31 1.53 -7.30
C SER A 41 -22.83 2.19 -8.60
N LEU A 42 -21.57 2.66 -8.64
CA LEU A 42 -20.96 3.27 -9.82
C LEU A 42 -20.61 2.25 -10.91
N LYS A 43 -20.60 0.94 -10.59
CA LYS A 43 -20.36 -0.18 -11.54
C LYS A 43 -19.09 0.01 -12.38
N ARG A 44 -18.00 0.39 -11.73
CA ARG A 44 -16.70 0.72 -12.35
C ARG A 44 -15.82 -0.50 -12.64
N GLY A 45 -16.08 -1.63 -12.00
CA GLY A 45 -15.33 -2.87 -12.20
C GLY A 45 -15.53 -3.46 -13.59
N THR A 46 -14.43 -3.87 -14.23
CA THR A 46 -14.43 -4.52 -15.55
C THR A 46 -14.25 -6.03 -15.48
N ILE A 47 -13.54 -6.52 -14.46
CA ILE A 47 -13.26 -7.95 -14.20
C ILE A 47 -13.85 -8.39 -12.86
N GLY A 48 -13.73 -7.55 -11.82
CA GLY A 48 -14.21 -7.82 -10.46
C GLY A 48 -14.79 -6.57 -9.81
N GLN A 49 -15.39 -6.76 -8.62
CA GLN A 49 -16.15 -5.74 -7.90
C GLN A 49 -15.50 -5.36 -6.54
N ASN A 50 -14.21 -5.64 -6.37
CA ASN A 50 -13.46 -5.21 -5.20
C ASN A 50 -13.16 -3.71 -5.33
N VAL A 51 -13.78 -2.89 -4.49
CA VAL A 51 -13.76 -1.42 -4.63
C VAL A 51 -13.19 -0.68 -3.43
N MET A 52 -12.82 -1.39 -2.36
CA MET A 52 -12.26 -0.75 -1.17
C MET A 52 -10.73 -0.75 -1.21
N TYR A 53 -10.16 0.36 -0.75
CA TYR A 53 -8.76 0.50 -0.44
C TYR A 53 -8.63 0.89 1.05
N PHE A 54 -8.03 0.03 1.86
CA PHE A 54 -7.81 0.32 3.28
C PHE A 54 -6.34 0.49 3.60
N GLU A 55 -6.08 1.40 4.53
CA GLU A 55 -4.75 1.61 5.08
C GLU A 55 -4.79 1.41 6.60
N THR A 56 -3.77 0.73 7.11
CA THR A 56 -3.60 0.35 8.51
C THR A 56 -2.19 0.69 8.99
N GLY A 57 -1.85 0.36 10.24
CA GLY A 57 -0.52 0.62 10.75
C GLY A 57 -0.45 0.40 12.24
N GLN A 58 0.59 -0.33 12.66
CA GLN A 58 0.92 -0.49 14.07
C GLN A 58 1.11 0.88 14.74
N GLY A 59 0.53 1.03 15.93
CA GLY A 59 0.61 2.25 16.72
C GLY A 59 -0.59 3.18 16.60
N SER A 60 -1.41 3.03 15.55
CA SER A 60 -2.64 3.82 15.34
C SER A 60 -3.54 3.87 16.59
N ALA A 61 -3.94 2.71 17.11
CA ALA A 61 -4.80 2.64 18.29
C ALA A 61 -4.11 3.10 19.60
N LEU A 62 -2.78 2.99 19.70
CA LEU A 62 -2.03 3.51 20.84
C LEU A 62 -2.01 5.06 20.79
N SER A 63 -1.73 5.62 19.61
CA SER A 63 -1.73 7.06 19.35
C SER A 63 -3.07 7.71 19.70
N SER A 64 -4.19 7.04 19.38
CA SER A 64 -5.54 7.51 19.72
C SER A 64 -5.97 7.20 21.16
N ASN A 65 -5.08 6.69 22.03
CA ASN A 65 -5.41 6.21 23.38
C ASN A 65 -6.59 5.22 23.41
N ALA A 66 -6.70 4.39 22.37
CA ALA A 66 -7.81 3.50 22.08
C ALA A 66 -7.38 2.01 22.02
N HIS A 67 -6.22 1.70 22.57
CA HIS A 67 -5.60 0.38 22.56
C HIS A 67 -6.08 -0.55 23.69
N HIS A 68 -6.67 0.00 24.76
CA HIS A 68 -7.21 -0.77 25.90
C HIS A 68 -6.21 -1.75 26.54
N GLY A 69 -4.92 -1.40 26.57
CA GLY A 69 -3.86 -2.26 27.10
C GLY A 69 -3.48 -3.45 26.22
N VAL A 70 -3.98 -3.50 24.98
CA VAL A 70 -3.63 -4.52 23.97
C VAL A 70 -2.41 -4.05 23.17
N ASP A 71 -1.55 -4.99 22.79
CA ASP A 71 -0.35 -4.71 22.00
C ASP A 71 -0.67 -4.29 20.55
N GLN A 72 0.31 -3.65 19.90
CA GLN A 72 0.17 -3.09 18.55
C GLN A 72 -0.17 -4.15 17.49
N GLN A 73 0.49 -5.31 17.52
CA GLN A 73 0.31 -6.38 16.53
C GLN A 73 -1.09 -6.98 16.59
N THR A 74 -1.61 -7.20 17.80
CA THR A 74 -2.97 -7.72 17.99
C THR A 74 -4.01 -6.74 17.43
N LEU A 75 -3.84 -5.44 17.67
CA LEU A 75 -4.77 -4.42 17.17
C LEU A 75 -4.67 -4.23 15.67
N GLU A 76 -3.47 -4.31 15.12
CA GLU A 76 -3.25 -4.27 13.67
C GLU A 76 -3.89 -5.47 12.97
N THR A 77 -3.77 -6.68 13.54
CA THR A 77 -4.46 -7.87 13.03
C THR A 77 -5.99 -7.72 13.06
N ARG A 78 -6.54 -7.01 14.05
CA ARG A 78 -7.98 -6.70 14.10
C ARG A 78 -8.41 -5.72 13.01
N ALA A 79 -7.55 -4.77 12.62
CA ALA A 79 -7.83 -3.87 11.49
C ALA A 79 -8.02 -4.66 10.19
N TYR A 80 -7.22 -5.72 9.97
CA TYR A 80 -7.40 -6.61 8.81
C TYR A 80 -8.75 -7.34 8.83
N ALA A 81 -9.25 -7.69 10.01
CA ALA A 81 -10.58 -8.29 10.15
C ALA A 81 -11.71 -7.31 9.77
N VAL A 82 -11.53 -6.01 10.09
CA VAL A 82 -12.42 -4.94 9.61
C VAL A 82 -12.35 -4.86 8.09
N ALA A 83 -11.16 -4.77 7.50
CA ALA A 83 -10.97 -4.70 6.05
C ALA A 83 -11.65 -5.87 5.32
N ARG A 84 -11.42 -7.11 5.80
CA ARG A 84 -11.94 -8.34 5.18
C ARG A 84 -13.46 -8.31 4.95
N LYS A 85 -14.22 -7.65 5.83
CA LYS A 85 -15.69 -7.55 5.71
C LYS A 85 -16.15 -6.89 4.40
N TYR A 86 -15.35 -5.99 3.82
CA TYR A 86 -15.74 -5.15 2.68
C TYR A 86 -15.08 -5.55 1.35
N ASN A 87 -14.56 -6.78 1.24
CA ASN A 87 -13.95 -7.32 0.02
C ASN A 87 -12.98 -6.33 -0.70
N PRO A 88 -11.94 -5.84 0.00
CA PRO A 88 -11.07 -4.81 -0.55
C PRO A 88 -10.27 -5.30 -1.76
N LEU A 89 -9.92 -4.37 -2.65
CA LEU A 89 -8.92 -4.61 -3.69
C LEU A 89 -7.50 -4.46 -3.12
N LEU A 90 -7.32 -3.51 -2.21
CA LEU A 90 -6.04 -3.16 -1.62
C LEU A 90 -6.18 -3.01 -0.11
N VAL A 91 -5.25 -3.61 0.63
CA VAL A 91 -5.01 -3.31 2.04
C VAL A 91 -3.52 -3.12 2.21
N ASN A 92 -3.05 -1.97 2.71
CA ASN A 92 -1.64 -1.79 3.09
C ASN A 92 -1.52 -1.45 4.58
N THR A 93 -0.51 -2.02 5.21
CA THR A 93 0.06 -1.40 6.41
C THR A 93 0.99 -0.26 5.97
N VAL A 94 1.10 0.79 6.77
CA VAL A 94 2.12 1.83 6.64
C VAL A 94 3.11 1.66 7.78
N VAL A 95 4.17 0.88 7.52
CA VAL A 95 5.14 0.55 8.57
C VAL A 95 6.18 1.66 8.68
N GLY A 96 6.43 2.15 9.90
CA GLY A 96 7.44 3.19 10.16
C GLY A 96 6.99 4.64 9.95
N PHE A 97 5.72 4.88 9.62
CA PHE A 97 5.19 6.22 9.30
C PHE A 97 4.96 7.13 10.50
N ILE A 98 4.57 6.57 11.65
CA ILE A 98 4.15 7.39 12.80
C ILE A 98 5.36 7.99 13.53
N GLY A 99 6.37 7.16 13.84
CA GLY A 99 7.57 7.60 14.55
C GLY A 99 8.22 6.54 15.46
N PRO A 100 9.38 6.86 16.03
CA PRO A 100 10.18 5.96 16.88
C PRO A 100 9.52 5.58 18.19
N GLU A 101 8.46 6.29 18.61
CA GLU A 101 7.69 6.00 19.81
C GLU A 101 6.93 4.66 19.68
N TYR A 102 6.68 4.23 18.44
CA TYR A 102 5.94 3.01 18.10
C TYR A 102 6.85 1.92 17.54
N LEU A 103 7.77 2.31 16.65
CA LEU A 103 8.78 1.45 16.03
C LEU A 103 10.10 2.23 15.95
N PHE A 104 11.01 1.96 16.89
CA PHE A 104 12.18 2.82 17.14
C PHE A 104 13.22 2.82 16.02
N ASN A 105 13.50 1.66 15.44
CA ASN A 105 14.61 1.48 14.49
C ASN A 105 14.26 0.55 13.32
N GLY A 106 15.15 0.51 12.33
CA GLY A 106 15.00 -0.32 11.12
C GLY A 106 14.69 -1.79 11.42
N LYS A 107 15.29 -2.38 12.45
CA LYS A 107 15.00 -3.77 12.87
C LYS A 107 13.55 -3.95 13.33
N GLN A 108 13.00 -3.00 14.09
CA GLN A 108 11.60 -3.05 14.52
C GLN A 108 10.65 -2.83 13.35
N ILE A 109 10.97 -1.92 12.43
CA ILE A 109 10.20 -1.67 11.20
C ILE A 109 10.17 -2.92 10.32
N ILE A 110 11.33 -3.54 10.05
CA ILE A 110 11.43 -4.79 9.29
C ILE A 110 10.57 -5.89 9.93
N ARG A 111 10.64 -6.03 11.26
CA ARG A 111 9.89 -7.05 11.97
C ARG A 111 8.38 -6.82 11.86
N ALA A 112 7.92 -5.60 12.16
CA ALA A 112 6.51 -5.22 12.10
C ALA A 112 5.93 -5.43 10.70
N GLY A 113 6.65 -5.00 9.66
CA GLY A 113 6.22 -5.19 8.27
C GLY A 113 6.00 -6.66 7.92
N LEU A 114 6.92 -7.55 8.32
CA LEU A 114 6.77 -8.99 8.08
C LEU A 114 5.61 -9.61 8.85
N GLU A 115 5.37 -9.18 10.10
CA GLU A 115 4.24 -9.63 10.90
C GLU A 115 2.91 -9.20 10.29
N ASP A 116 2.82 -7.94 9.87
CA ASP A 116 1.65 -7.34 9.22
C ASP A 116 1.32 -8.05 7.91
N HIS A 117 2.31 -8.24 7.05
CA HIS A 117 2.14 -8.98 5.80
C HIS A 117 1.66 -10.41 6.05
N PHE A 118 2.28 -11.13 6.98
CA PHE A 118 1.88 -12.50 7.33
C PHE A 118 0.44 -12.55 7.84
N CYS A 119 0.08 -11.71 8.82
CA CYS A 119 -1.26 -11.67 9.38
C CYS A 119 -2.31 -11.26 8.33
N GLY A 120 -2.04 -10.25 7.52
CA GLY A 120 -2.94 -9.84 6.44
C GLY A 120 -3.21 -10.97 5.44
N LYS A 121 -2.16 -11.66 4.99
CA LYS A 121 -2.28 -12.83 4.11
C LYS A 121 -3.04 -13.97 4.77
N LEU A 122 -2.77 -14.25 6.04
CA LEU A 122 -3.46 -15.29 6.82
C LEU A 122 -4.96 -14.99 6.96
N LEU A 123 -5.32 -13.73 7.15
CA LEU A 123 -6.72 -13.30 7.17
C LEU A 123 -7.36 -13.20 5.78
N GLY A 124 -6.58 -13.37 4.70
CA GLY A 124 -7.07 -13.43 3.33
C GLY A 124 -7.35 -12.07 2.69
N VAL A 125 -6.69 -11.00 3.16
CA VAL A 125 -6.76 -9.68 2.50
C VAL A 125 -5.62 -9.51 1.49
N PRO A 126 -5.80 -8.70 0.42
CA PRO A 126 -4.75 -8.41 -0.57
C PRO A 126 -3.71 -7.44 0.01
N MET A 127 -2.84 -7.99 0.86
CA MET A 127 -1.93 -7.25 1.72
C MET A 127 -0.70 -6.74 0.96
N GLY A 128 -0.59 -5.41 0.87
CA GLY A 128 0.61 -4.66 0.49
C GLY A 128 1.22 -3.96 1.71
N CYS A 129 2.22 -3.13 1.44
CA CYS A 129 2.91 -2.35 2.46
C CYS A 129 3.42 -1.05 1.83
N ASP A 130 3.20 0.06 2.52
CA ASP A 130 4.04 1.24 2.36
C ASP A 130 5.29 1.04 3.24
N ILE A 131 6.46 0.93 2.60
CA ILE A 131 7.72 0.52 3.23
C ILE A 131 8.49 1.79 3.56
N CYS A 132 8.33 2.28 4.78
CA CYS A 132 8.68 3.66 5.04
C CYS A 132 9.33 3.90 6.40
N TYR A 133 9.92 5.09 6.56
CA TYR A 133 10.44 5.57 7.82
C TYR A 133 10.37 7.09 7.89
N THR A 134 10.36 7.62 9.12
CA THR A 134 10.47 9.06 9.37
C THR A 134 11.91 9.42 9.71
N ASN A 135 12.31 10.66 9.39
CA ASN A 135 13.67 11.17 9.63
C ASN A 135 14.15 11.17 11.10
N HIS A 136 13.24 10.94 12.06
CA HIS A 136 13.56 10.89 13.49
C HIS A 136 13.54 9.47 14.07
N ALA A 137 13.25 8.45 13.25
CA ALA A 137 13.50 7.06 13.60
C ALA A 137 14.98 6.69 13.37
N ASP A 138 15.48 5.72 14.12
CA ASP A 138 16.82 5.15 13.93
C ASP A 138 16.78 4.12 12.78
N ALA A 139 16.50 4.62 11.58
CA ALA A 139 16.33 3.84 10.36
C ALA A 139 16.82 4.64 9.15
N ASP A 140 17.21 3.93 8.09
CA ASP A 140 17.58 4.54 6.81
C ASP A 140 16.99 3.77 5.61
N GLN A 141 17.29 4.26 4.40
CA GLN A 141 16.82 3.63 3.16
C GLN A 141 17.31 2.18 2.99
N ASN A 142 18.47 1.81 3.54
CA ASN A 142 18.96 0.44 3.45
C ASN A 142 18.07 -0.53 4.24
N ASP A 143 17.52 -0.09 5.37
CA ASP A 143 16.54 -0.89 6.11
C ASP A 143 15.27 -1.15 5.26
N MET A 144 14.83 -0.13 4.50
CA MET A 144 13.68 -0.26 3.60
C MET A 144 13.97 -1.21 2.43
N ASP A 145 15.18 -1.16 1.86
CA ASP A 145 15.59 -2.05 0.77
C ASP A 145 15.70 -3.52 1.22
N VAL A 146 16.15 -3.73 2.46
CA VAL A 146 16.12 -5.04 3.12
C VAL A 146 14.68 -5.52 3.25
N LEU A 147 13.79 -4.71 3.81
CA LEU A 147 12.38 -5.06 3.98
C LEU A 147 11.70 -5.36 2.63
N LEU A 148 11.93 -4.52 1.61
CA LEU A 148 11.45 -4.72 0.25
C LEU A 148 11.84 -6.08 -0.33
N THR A 149 13.11 -6.46 -0.18
CA THR A 149 13.63 -7.73 -0.70
C THR A 149 12.98 -8.91 0.03
N LEU A 150 12.83 -8.82 1.36
CA LEU A 150 12.14 -9.83 2.16
C LEU A 150 10.66 -9.95 1.76
N PHE A 151 9.99 -8.84 1.48
CA PHE A 151 8.61 -8.83 1.01
C PHE A 151 8.43 -9.44 -0.38
N GLY A 152 9.34 -9.17 -1.31
CA GLY A 152 9.33 -9.84 -2.61
C GLY A 152 9.44 -11.35 -2.47
N ALA A 153 10.34 -11.84 -1.60
CA ALA A 153 10.46 -13.27 -1.31
C ALA A 153 9.22 -13.84 -0.59
N ALA A 154 8.56 -13.04 0.26
CA ALA A 154 7.33 -13.43 0.96
C ALA A 154 6.05 -13.38 0.10
N GLY A 155 6.12 -12.80 -1.11
CA GLY A 155 4.99 -12.70 -2.03
C GLY A 155 4.02 -11.55 -1.72
N ILE A 156 4.56 -10.37 -1.36
CA ILE A 156 3.77 -9.14 -1.18
C ILE A 156 2.93 -8.81 -2.42
N ASN A 157 1.71 -8.27 -2.22
CA ASN A 157 0.82 -7.92 -3.33
C ASN A 157 1.29 -6.65 -4.06
N PHE A 158 1.63 -5.60 -3.31
CA PHE A 158 2.06 -4.32 -3.85
C PHE A 158 2.87 -3.52 -2.82
N ILE A 159 3.61 -2.55 -3.32
CA ILE A 159 4.36 -1.55 -2.54
C ILE A 159 4.03 -0.16 -3.06
N MET A 160 4.37 0.87 -2.29
CA MET A 160 4.29 2.26 -2.74
C MET A 160 5.49 2.66 -3.58
N GLY A 161 5.33 3.67 -4.43
CA GLY A 161 6.41 4.20 -5.26
C GLY A 161 6.31 5.71 -5.31
N ILE A 162 7.29 6.41 -4.75
CA ILE A 162 7.36 7.88 -4.70
C ILE A 162 8.61 8.38 -5.44
N PRO A 163 8.55 9.48 -6.20
CA PRO A 163 9.72 10.02 -6.88
C PRO A 163 10.89 10.25 -5.91
N GLY A 164 12.00 9.57 -6.14
CA GLY A 164 13.21 9.73 -5.32
C GLY A 164 13.08 9.23 -3.88
N SER A 165 12.09 8.38 -3.58
CA SER A 165 11.84 7.86 -2.22
C SER A 165 11.44 8.92 -1.19
N ASP A 166 11.16 10.16 -1.61
CA ASP A 166 10.95 11.30 -0.71
C ASP A 166 9.55 11.89 -0.89
N ASP A 167 8.70 11.74 0.13
CA ASP A 167 7.41 12.41 0.16
C ASP A 167 7.54 13.76 0.86
N VAL A 168 7.71 14.80 0.05
CA VAL A 168 7.86 16.19 0.53
C VAL A 168 6.59 16.77 1.17
N MET A 169 5.43 16.13 0.98
CA MET A 169 4.17 16.60 1.55
C MET A 169 3.92 15.98 2.92
N LEU A 170 4.22 14.68 3.06
CA LEU A 170 4.04 13.91 4.28
C LEU A 170 5.30 13.84 5.15
N ASN A 171 6.46 14.31 4.66
CA ASN A 171 7.74 14.41 5.36
C ASN A 171 8.29 13.06 5.88
N TYR A 172 8.23 12.03 5.04
CA TYR A 172 8.78 10.71 5.32
C TYR A 172 9.41 10.10 4.05
N GLN A 173 10.20 9.04 4.22
CA GLN A 173 10.85 8.34 3.12
C GLN A 173 10.21 6.97 2.90
N THR A 174 10.08 6.55 1.65
CA THR A 174 9.49 5.25 1.26
C THR A 174 10.22 4.64 0.06
N THR A 175 9.67 3.61 -0.58
CA THR A 175 10.19 3.06 -1.84
C THR A 175 9.89 3.97 -3.04
N SER A 176 10.78 3.95 -4.02
CA SER A 176 10.70 4.67 -5.28
C SER A 176 10.13 3.84 -6.43
N PHE A 177 9.91 4.50 -7.57
CA PHE A 177 9.57 3.81 -8.82
C PHE A 177 10.66 2.81 -9.25
N HIS A 178 11.94 3.08 -8.96
CA HIS A 178 13.04 2.21 -9.33
C HIS A 178 13.05 0.92 -8.52
N ASP A 179 12.60 0.99 -7.27
CA ASP A 179 12.64 -0.14 -6.34
C ASP A 179 11.69 -1.26 -6.74
N ALA A 180 10.52 -0.91 -7.28
CA ALA A 180 9.61 -1.87 -7.89
C ALA A 180 10.23 -2.57 -9.11
N LEU A 181 11.07 -1.88 -9.90
CA LEU A 181 11.76 -2.46 -11.05
C LEU A 181 12.92 -3.36 -10.62
N TYR A 182 13.71 -2.91 -9.65
CA TYR A 182 14.74 -3.72 -8.99
C TYR A 182 14.18 -5.05 -8.51
N LEU A 183 13.08 -5.02 -7.74
CA LEU A 183 12.51 -6.24 -7.16
C LEU A 183 11.99 -7.18 -8.24
N ARG A 184 11.35 -6.64 -9.29
CA ARG A 184 10.87 -7.40 -10.45
C ARG A 184 12.00 -8.09 -11.20
N GLN A 185 13.12 -7.41 -11.41
CA GLN A 185 14.28 -8.01 -12.07
C GLN A 185 14.96 -9.07 -11.20
N LEU A 186 15.15 -8.76 -9.92
CA LEU A 186 15.81 -9.66 -8.96
C LEU A 186 15.07 -10.99 -8.82
N LEU A 187 13.73 -10.94 -8.69
CA LEU A 187 12.90 -12.10 -8.40
C LEU A 187 12.11 -12.63 -9.60
N GLY A 188 12.27 -12.03 -10.78
CA GLY A 188 11.51 -12.39 -11.98
C GLY A 188 10.01 -12.12 -11.89
N LEU A 189 9.59 -11.21 -11.01
CA LEU A 189 8.19 -10.80 -10.84
C LEU A 189 7.77 -9.88 -11.99
N LYS A 190 6.47 -9.83 -12.27
CA LYS A 190 5.89 -9.00 -13.33
C LYS A 190 4.83 -8.05 -12.77
N PRO A 191 4.52 -6.95 -13.47
CA PRO A 191 3.31 -6.18 -13.17
C PRO A 191 2.04 -7.03 -13.33
N ALA A 192 0.89 -6.50 -12.91
CA ALA A 192 -0.40 -7.10 -13.22
C ALA A 192 -0.52 -7.38 -14.74
N PRO A 193 -1.10 -8.50 -15.19
CA PRO A 193 -1.04 -8.93 -16.59
C PRO A 193 -1.54 -7.87 -17.58
N GLU A 194 -2.66 -7.22 -17.26
CA GLU A 194 -3.26 -6.16 -18.08
C GLU A 194 -2.34 -4.95 -18.17
N PHE A 195 -1.69 -4.58 -17.06
CA PHE A 195 -0.74 -3.48 -17.03
C PHE A 195 0.56 -3.82 -17.75
N SER A 196 1.05 -5.06 -17.65
CA SER A 196 2.21 -5.54 -18.40
C SER A 196 1.96 -5.45 -19.90
N ALA A 197 0.81 -5.92 -20.38
CA ALA A 197 0.44 -5.82 -21.79
C ALA A 197 0.32 -4.36 -22.26
N TRP A 198 -0.24 -3.50 -21.42
CA TRP A 198 -0.33 -2.06 -21.71
C TRP A 198 1.06 -1.43 -21.81
N LEU A 199 1.97 -1.68 -20.86
CA LEU A 199 3.34 -1.15 -20.86
C LEU A 199 4.10 -1.51 -22.14
N GLU A 200 3.96 -2.76 -22.60
CA GLU A 200 4.56 -3.23 -23.85
C GLU A 200 3.94 -2.54 -25.07
N GLN A 201 2.61 -2.44 -25.13
CA GLN A 201 1.90 -1.76 -26.21
C GLN A 201 2.25 -0.27 -26.30
N GLN A 202 2.44 0.38 -25.16
CA GLN A 202 2.83 1.79 -25.08
C GLN A 202 4.32 2.02 -25.39
N GLY A 203 5.12 0.96 -25.56
CA GLY A 203 6.55 1.05 -25.78
C GLY A 203 7.33 1.58 -24.58
N ILE A 204 6.83 1.42 -23.34
CA ILE A 204 7.53 1.91 -22.14
C ILE A 204 8.67 0.95 -21.79
N PHE A 205 8.32 -0.30 -21.50
CA PHE A 205 9.27 -1.40 -21.41
C PHE A 205 8.55 -2.72 -21.66
N LYS A 206 9.33 -3.74 -22.01
CA LYS A 206 8.92 -5.15 -21.97
C LYS A 206 9.81 -5.92 -21.02
N GLN A 207 9.33 -7.05 -20.50
CA GLN A 207 10.14 -7.88 -19.60
C GLN A 207 10.36 -9.28 -20.17
N GLN A 208 11.61 -9.62 -20.45
CA GLN A 208 12.01 -10.90 -21.02
C GLN A 208 13.11 -11.54 -20.17
N ASN A 209 12.95 -12.82 -19.81
CA ASN A 209 13.90 -13.55 -18.97
C ASN A 209 14.29 -12.80 -17.68
N SER A 210 13.30 -12.23 -16.99
CA SER A 210 13.48 -11.41 -15.78
C SER A 210 14.28 -10.11 -15.99
N GLN A 211 14.59 -9.74 -17.23
CA GLN A 211 15.26 -8.48 -17.55
C GLN A 211 14.27 -7.49 -18.15
N ILE A 212 14.38 -6.23 -17.72
CA ILE A 212 13.63 -5.12 -18.31
C ILE A 212 14.35 -4.69 -19.59
N CYS A 213 13.61 -4.67 -20.69
CA CYS A 213 14.05 -4.12 -21.97
C CYS A 213 13.31 -2.81 -22.20
N TRP A 214 14.03 -1.71 -22.08
CA TRP A 214 13.54 -0.36 -22.36
C TRP A 214 13.34 -0.16 -23.86
N ALA A 215 12.48 0.80 -24.22
CA ALA A 215 12.50 1.33 -25.58
C ALA A 215 13.76 2.18 -25.81
N ASP A 216 14.30 2.13 -27.03
CA ASP A 216 15.51 2.87 -27.43
C ASP A 216 15.30 4.40 -27.39
N HIS A 217 14.05 4.85 -27.46
CA HIS A 217 13.64 6.24 -27.43
C HIS A 217 12.33 6.37 -26.66
N MET A 218 12.05 7.57 -26.14
CA MET A 218 10.77 7.87 -25.53
C MET A 218 9.63 7.63 -26.54
N PRO A 219 8.55 6.92 -26.18
CA PRO A 219 7.45 6.70 -27.10
C PRO A 219 6.84 8.00 -27.58
N ASP A 220 6.56 8.11 -28.89
CA ASP A 220 6.11 9.33 -29.56
C ASP A 220 4.84 9.94 -28.95
N GLN A 221 3.98 9.09 -28.38
CA GLN A 221 2.77 9.54 -27.71
C GLN A 221 3.04 10.33 -26.41
N PHE A 222 4.15 10.02 -25.74
CA PHE A 222 4.56 10.68 -24.49
C PHE A 222 5.59 11.78 -24.74
N SER A 223 6.38 11.70 -25.82
CA SER A 223 7.38 12.72 -26.13
C SER A 223 6.76 14.12 -26.27
N ARG A 224 5.52 14.20 -26.78
CA ARG A 224 4.74 15.45 -26.87
C ARG A 224 4.39 16.08 -25.52
N LEU A 225 4.38 15.30 -24.43
CA LEU A 225 4.08 15.82 -23.08
C LEU A 225 5.27 16.54 -22.44
N LEU A 226 6.50 16.27 -22.92
CA LEU A 226 7.73 16.86 -22.40
C LEU A 226 8.27 18.01 -23.27
N MET A 227 7.69 18.25 -24.45
CA MET A 227 8.11 19.31 -25.37
C MET A 227 7.42 20.66 -25.13
N ASN A 228 7.03 20.95 -23.89
CA ASN A 228 6.54 22.28 -23.49
C ASN A 228 7.67 23.13 -22.91
#